data_AF-A0A497BJ51-F1
#
_entry.id   AF-A0A497BJ51-F1
#
_cell.length_a   1.000
_cell.length_b   1.000
_cell.length_c   1.000
_cell.angle_alpha   90.00
_cell.angle_beta   90.00
_cell.angle_gamma   90.00
#
_symmetry.space_group_name_H-M   'P 1'
#
loop_
_entity.id
_entity.type
_entity.pdbx_description
1 polymer ?
#
loop_
_entity_poly.entity_id
_entity_poly.type
_entity_poly.pdbx_seq_one_letter_code
_entity_poly.pdbx_strand_id
1 'polypeptide(L)'
;MASVVYDNKAIIPAPLVSVSKVYRTAGDGGKHGVGYEISLAGTILPFRGSPSGSYPLGDPSDAFWTLGDYPPDETYTGGDVPFVRLERKQEALRWLFREDGKVLEWYGGAGSPVKCRPKVRSIVFPEGQWADRCDYRVELEAEYLTGIIDEDIFDASGLQDVSEEWQFSEVAGHDGKVYEIHHIVSAKGLLTFDEVTGTETQAWDNAKGWCDSRIAGVPDSSFVTYATSFADWVNGSYTKGMNVSERDGSYAVTETWVIREAGPGEVSATYSEKSFTVIHRSEDETVDVTYNGTIYGLQDQSRTGSSSAIANAKAEIPTNVEAKAATETALGTLLEGYVIPVSPTQKNITINEKDAVVTFGFNWSASEDADYVQGNEATLTYNAADGVYTLVLNVDIEGKGDTKTERLNNARSNIPSDVDARALAQTLIGSQKPAGVTFVGTHVAKTSALNETRGSSRTSWTWTDKDENNVDITVDIAYPQIMAAKLFIPGRIAGPIIQRINTATAQQVSVSYRSEGHGSTKPDTDTVADTMDDAGGVPYGPMISPWYPGSYILESDHEVWNPTTGKYSRTRVHTVTESGA
;
A
#
# COMPACT_ATOMS: atom_id res chain seq x y z
N MET A 1 -25.28 40.88 63.93
CA MET A 1 -26.19 39.72 64.10
C MET A 1 -25.80 38.69 63.07
N ALA A 2 -25.84 37.40 63.39
CA ALA A 2 -25.50 36.38 62.40
C ALA A 2 -26.58 36.30 61.31
N SER A 3 -26.17 36.13 60.05
CA SER A 3 -27.10 35.96 58.92
C SER A 3 -26.57 34.90 57.95
N VAL A 4 -27.51 34.22 57.30
CA VAL A 4 -27.24 33.33 56.16
C VAL A 4 -28.25 33.66 55.08
N VAL A 5 -27.76 33.88 53.87
CA VAL A 5 -28.54 34.28 52.70
C VAL A 5 -28.17 33.35 51.55
N TYR A 6 -29.15 32.81 50.85
CA TYR A 6 -28.94 32.06 49.61
C TYR A 6 -29.74 32.73 48.51
N ASP A 7 -29.10 33.12 47.40
CA ASP A 7 -29.79 33.80 46.27
C ASP A 7 -30.63 35.03 46.70
N ASN A 8 -30.04 35.90 47.54
CA ASN A 8 -30.69 37.06 48.15
C ASN A 8 -31.92 36.74 49.04
N LYS A 9 -32.09 35.49 49.46
CA LYS A 9 -33.18 35.03 50.33
C LYS A 9 -32.61 34.68 51.70
N ALA A 10 -33.04 35.40 52.73
CA ALA A 10 -32.55 35.19 54.09
C ALA A 10 -33.13 33.92 54.70
N ILE A 11 -32.29 33.15 55.38
CA ILE A 11 -32.70 31.99 56.20
C ILE A 11 -32.66 32.44 57.66
N ILE A 12 -33.83 32.46 58.30
CA ILE A 12 -34.02 33.05 59.63
C ILE A 12 -34.79 32.07 60.53
N PRO A 13 -34.31 31.74 61.74
CA PRO A 13 -33.00 32.10 62.29
C PRO A 13 -31.85 31.57 61.43
N ALA A 14 -30.70 32.26 61.50
CA ALA A 14 -29.51 31.85 60.77
C ALA A 14 -29.08 30.42 61.21
N PRO A 15 -28.95 29.45 60.29
CA PRO A 15 -28.39 28.15 60.62
C PRO A 15 -26.95 28.26 61.08
N LEU A 16 -26.50 27.28 61.86
CA LEU A 16 -25.09 27.08 62.14
C LEU A 16 -24.39 26.66 60.84
N VAL A 17 -23.34 27.37 60.47
CA VAL A 17 -22.49 27.08 59.31
C VAL A 17 -21.22 26.38 59.78
N SER A 18 -20.94 25.19 59.24
CA SER A 18 -19.66 24.50 59.38
C SER A 18 -18.98 24.42 58.03
N VAL A 19 -17.66 24.66 57.98
CA VAL A 19 -16.86 24.61 56.76
C VAL A 19 -15.67 23.69 56.99
N SER A 20 -15.50 22.71 56.12
CA SER A 20 -14.36 21.79 56.11
C SER A 20 -13.60 21.94 54.80
N LYS A 21 -12.27 22.13 54.88
CA LYS A 21 -11.38 22.22 53.71
C LYS A 21 -10.94 20.81 53.30
N VAL A 22 -11.05 20.49 52.01
CA VAL A 22 -10.66 19.21 51.43
C VAL A 22 -9.60 19.46 50.36
N TYR A 23 -8.44 18.81 50.49
CA TYR A 23 -7.40 18.87 49.46
C TYR A 23 -7.69 17.87 48.35
N ARG A 24 -7.51 18.32 47.10
CA ARG A 24 -7.52 17.44 45.93
C ARG A 24 -6.09 17.07 45.57
N THR A 25 -5.85 15.78 45.40
CA THR A 25 -4.56 15.21 45.07
C THR A 25 -4.61 14.52 43.71
N ALA A 26 -3.58 14.71 42.90
CA ALA A 26 -3.40 14.00 41.64
C ALA A 26 -2.99 12.54 41.89
N GLY A 27 -2.89 11.74 40.81
CA GLY A 27 -2.52 10.32 40.89
C GLY A 27 -1.13 10.06 41.49
N ASP A 28 -0.24 11.06 41.44
CA ASP A 28 1.09 11.06 42.05
C ASP A 28 1.10 11.49 43.54
N GLY A 29 -0.06 11.87 44.09
CA GLY A 29 -0.23 12.36 45.45
C GLY A 29 0.05 13.86 45.64
N GLY A 30 0.45 14.59 44.59
CA GLY A 30 0.63 16.04 44.62
C GLY A 30 -0.70 16.76 44.83
N LYS A 31 -0.73 17.79 45.68
CA LYS A 31 -1.94 18.62 45.89
C LYS A 31 -2.05 19.63 44.76
N HIS A 32 -3.14 19.58 43.99
CA HIS A 32 -3.39 20.51 42.88
C HIS A 32 -4.59 21.43 43.09
N GLY A 33 -5.35 21.25 44.17
CA GLY A 33 -6.46 22.13 44.47
C GLY A 33 -7.08 21.94 45.84
N VAL A 34 -8.08 22.77 46.11
CA VAL A 34 -8.90 22.77 47.32
C VAL A 34 -10.37 22.74 46.93
N GLY A 35 -11.17 22.04 47.72
CA GLY A 35 -12.63 22.19 47.78
C GLY A 35 -13.08 22.40 49.22
N TYR A 36 -14.33 22.80 49.40
CA TYR A 36 -14.92 23.09 50.70
C TYR A 36 -16.24 22.34 50.85
N GLU A 37 -16.37 21.55 51.92
CA GLU A 37 -17.63 20.97 52.35
C GLU A 37 -18.28 21.92 53.36
N ILE A 38 -19.51 22.32 53.09
CA ILE A 38 -20.25 23.29 53.89
C ILE A 38 -21.53 22.62 54.41
N SER A 39 -21.75 22.68 55.72
CA SER A 39 -22.95 22.15 56.37
C SER A 39 -23.74 23.28 57.02
N LEU A 40 -25.02 23.41 56.66
CA LEU A 40 -25.97 24.33 57.28
C LEU A 40 -26.92 23.53 58.18
N ALA A 41 -26.85 23.75 59.49
CA ALA A 41 -27.72 23.10 60.46
C ALA A 41 -28.64 24.12 61.13
N GLY A 42 -29.95 24.01 60.95
CA GLY A 42 -30.92 24.96 61.50
C GLY A 42 -32.21 24.31 61.99
N THR A 43 -33.08 25.13 62.55
CA THR A 43 -34.39 24.72 63.05
C THR A 43 -35.48 25.63 62.50
N ILE A 44 -36.48 25.03 61.86
CA ILE A 44 -37.69 25.69 61.39
C ILE A 44 -38.70 25.78 62.55
N LEU A 45 -39.36 26.93 62.65
CA LEU A 45 -40.43 27.17 63.60
C LEU A 45 -41.72 27.52 62.85
N PRO A 46 -42.89 27.06 63.33
CA PRO A 46 -44.14 27.18 62.57
C PRO A 46 -44.65 28.62 62.43
N PHE A 47 -44.41 29.49 63.42
CA PHE A 47 -44.96 30.86 63.47
C PHE A 47 -43.93 31.97 63.25
N ARG A 48 -42.65 31.66 63.01
CA ARG A 48 -41.61 32.69 62.93
C ARG A 48 -40.49 32.31 61.99
N GLY A 49 -39.72 33.33 61.58
CA GLY A 49 -38.54 33.16 60.74
C GLY A 49 -38.82 33.19 59.24
N SER A 50 -37.80 32.82 58.47
CA SER A 50 -37.77 32.76 57.01
C SER A 50 -37.17 31.41 56.61
N PRO A 51 -37.87 30.57 55.84
CA PRO A 51 -39.10 30.89 55.10
C PRO A 51 -40.34 31.09 55.98
N SER A 52 -41.27 31.89 55.48
CA SER A 52 -42.64 32.06 55.95
C SER A 52 -43.47 30.84 55.57
N GLY A 53 -44.41 30.45 56.42
CA GLY A 53 -45.39 29.41 56.11
C GLY A 53 -46.60 29.97 55.34
N SER A 54 -46.67 31.29 55.11
CA SER A 54 -47.86 32.05 54.66
C SER A 54 -47.83 32.53 53.21
N TYR A 55 -46.95 31.98 52.37
CA TYR A 55 -46.89 32.33 50.94
C TYR A 55 -48.14 31.87 50.16
N PRO A 56 -48.39 32.34 48.93
CA PRO A 56 -49.41 31.78 48.05
C PRO A 56 -49.17 30.31 47.72
N LEU A 57 -50.21 29.49 47.57
CA LEU A 57 -50.03 28.08 47.15
C LEU A 57 -49.43 28.03 45.74
N GLY A 58 -48.37 27.23 45.56
CA GLY A 58 -47.72 27.02 44.27
C GLY A 58 -46.52 27.92 43.95
N ASP A 59 -46.20 28.91 44.78
CA ASP A 59 -45.02 29.76 44.59
C ASP A 59 -44.19 29.92 45.88
N PRO A 60 -43.24 29.00 46.16
CA PRO A 60 -42.38 29.09 47.34
C PRO A 60 -41.36 30.23 47.30
N SER A 61 -41.24 30.98 46.19
CA SER A 61 -40.25 32.07 46.08
C SER A 61 -40.58 33.25 47.01
N ASP A 62 -41.87 33.51 47.22
CA ASP A 62 -42.41 34.52 48.14
C ASP A 62 -42.32 34.11 49.62
N ALA A 63 -41.88 32.88 49.91
CA ALA A 63 -41.72 32.42 51.28
C ALA A 63 -40.57 33.15 51.99
N PHE A 64 -39.63 33.74 51.26
CA PHE A 64 -38.38 34.22 51.86
C PHE A 64 -38.39 35.71 52.16
N TRP A 65 -37.87 36.03 53.34
CA TRP A 65 -37.64 37.39 53.76
C TRP A 65 -36.43 37.99 53.04
N THR A 66 -36.57 39.23 52.56
CA THR A 66 -35.55 39.95 51.78
C THR A 66 -35.08 41.24 52.45
N LEU A 67 -35.72 41.66 53.54
CA LEU A 67 -35.32 42.84 54.32
C LEU A 67 -34.24 42.47 55.35
N GLY A 68 -33.45 43.45 55.79
CA GLY A 68 -32.32 43.24 56.71
C GLY A 68 -32.69 42.94 58.18
N ASP A 69 -33.98 43.01 58.53
CA ASP A 69 -34.50 42.76 59.87
C ASP A 69 -35.13 41.37 60.01
N TYR A 70 -35.62 41.01 61.21
CA TYR A 70 -36.41 39.80 61.41
C TYR A 70 -37.84 39.97 60.84
N PRO A 71 -38.41 38.93 60.18
CA PRO A 71 -39.80 38.95 59.78
C PRO A 71 -40.71 38.99 61.02
N PRO A 72 -41.90 39.61 60.93
CA PRO A 72 -42.89 39.55 62.00
C PRO A 72 -43.38 38.11 62.23
N ASP A 73 -43.83 37.82 63.45
CA ASP A 73 -44.46 36.53 63.77
C ASP A 73 -45.74 36.33 62.93
N GLU A 74 -45.89 35.13 62.37
CA GLU A 74 -47.05 34.71 61.60
C GLU A 74 -48.23 34.42 62.53
N THR A 75 -49.41 34.94 62.18
CA THR A 75 -50.65 34.64 62.91
C THR A 75 -51.35 33.41 62.33
N TYR A 76 -51.87 32.55 63.20
CA TYR A 76 -52.66 31.40 62.80
C TYR A 76 -54.12 31.81 62.54
N THR A 77 -54.62 31.63 61.31
CA THR A 77 -56.02 31.88 60.97
C THR A 77 -56.65 30.65 60.34
N GLY A 78 -57.65 30.06 61.01
CA GLY A 78 -58.55 29.02 60.47
C GLY A 78 -57.87 27.72 60.03
N GLY A 79 -58.00 26.63 60.80
CA GLY A 79 -57.57 25.27 60.38
C GLY A 79 -56.06 25.06 60.16
N ASP A 80 -55.29 26.13 60.01
CA ASP A 80 -53.83 26.17 59.88
C ASP A 80 -53.16 25.74 61.19
N VAL A 81 -53.00 24.42 61.32
CA VAL A 81 -52.25 23.83 62.42
C VAL A 81 -50.74 24.06 62.22
N PRO A 82 -49.95 24.21 63.30
CA PRO A 82 -48.49 24.35 63.26
C PRO A 82 -47.77 23.38 62.31
N PHE A 83 -48.29 22.15 62.20
CA PHE A 83 -47.81 21.14 61.28
C PHE A 83 -47.80 21.58 59.80
N VAL A 84 -48.92 22.11 59.29
CA VAL A 84 -49.03 22.52 57.87
C VAL A 84 -48.01 23.62 57.57
N ARG A 85 -47.77 24.53 58.52
CA ARG A 85 -46.76 25.58 58.36
C ARG A 85 -45.35 25.03 58.30
N LEU A 86 -45.04 23.98 59.08
CA LEU A 86 -43.75 23.30 58.99
C LEU A 86 -43.55 22.62 57.64
N GLU A 87 -44.54 21.89 57.13
CA GLU A 87 -44.45 21.25 55.80
C GLU A 87 -44.20 22.26 54.68
N ARG A 88 -44.92 23.40 54.70
CA ARG A 88 -44.73 24.49 53.74
C ARG A 88 -43.32 25.11 53.83
N LYS A 89 -42.81 25.32 55.03
CA LYS A 89 -41.44 25.82 55.22
C LYS A 89 -40.39 24.81 54.75
N GLN A 90 -40.61 23.50 54.91
CA GLN A 90 -39.75 22.48 54.31
C GLN A 90 -39.77 22.53 52.78
N GLU A 91 -40.95 22.66 52.17
CA GLU A 91 -41.10 22.83 50.72
C GLU A 91 -40.31 24.06 50.22
N ALA A 92 -40.47 25.20 50.88
CA ALA A 92 -39.75 26.42 50.55
C ALA A 92 -38.23 26.24 50.64
N LEU A 93 -37.70 25.59 51.69
CA LEU A 93 -36.26 25.30 51.76
C LEU A 93 -35.79 24.34 50.67
N ARG A 94 -36.56 23.29 50.34
CA ARG A 94 -36.23 22.40 49.20
C ARG A 94 -36.21 23.17 47.90
N TRP A 95 -37.15 24.10 47.71
CA TRP A 95 -37.21 24.97 46.54
C TRP A 95 -36.00 25.91 46.46
N LEU A 96 -35.61 26.52 47.58
CA LEU A 96 -34.46 27.42 47.66
C LEU A 96 -33.17 26.75 47.20
N PHE A 97 -32.94 25.50 47.62
CA PHE A 97 -31.75 24.72 47.30
C PHE A 97 -31.92 23.77 46.11
N ARG A 98 -32.91 24.00 45.24
CA ARG A 98 -33.14 23.13 44.06
C ARG A 98 -32.15 23.39 42.92
N GLU A 99 -31.53 24.57 42.90
CA GLU A 99 -30.60 25.03 41.87
C GLU A 99 -29.21 25.20 42.49
N ASP A 100 -28.21 24.58 41.87
CA ASP A 100 -26.80 24.74 42.21
C ASP A 100 -26.28 26.13 41.78
N GLY A 101 -25.15 26.54 42.37
CA GLY A 101 -24.36 27.67 41.90
C GLY A 101 -24.93 29.05 42.21
N LYS A 102 -26.02 29.14 42.98
CA LYS A 102 -26.49 30.43 43.52
C LYS A 102 -25.56 30.92 44.62
N VAL A 103 -25.60 32.22 44.89
CA VAL A 103 -24.72 32.82 45.90
C VAL A 103 -25.21 32.44 47.29
N LEU A 104 -24.39 31.68 48.02
CA LEU A 104 -24.50 31.51 49.46
C LEU A 104 -23.61 32.56 50.14
N GLU A 105 -24.19 33.31 51.07
CA GLU A 105 -23.52 34.33 51.85
C GLU A 105 -23.82 34.12 53.33
N TRP A 106 -22.80 34.15 54.19
CA TRP A 106 -23.00 34.13 55.63
C TRP A 106 -22.10 35.11 56.38
N TYR A 107 -22.61 35.56 57.52
CA TYR A 107 -22.01 36.61 58.32
C TYR A 107 -22.08 36.27 59.81
N GLY A 108 -20.94 36.33 60.51
CA GLY A 108 -20.86 36.04 61.95
C GLY A 108 -20.86 37.26 62.87
N GLY A 109 -20.80 38.49 62.33
CA GLY A 109 -20.49 39.71 63.09
C GLY A 109 -19.34 40.48 62.43
N ALA A 110 -18.61 41.33 63.16
CA ALA A 110 -17.63 42.26 62.58
C ALA A 110 -16.66 41.61 61.57
N GLY A 111 -16.72 42.01 60.30
CA GLY A 111 -15.93 41.44 59.20
C GLY A 111 -16.59 41.68 57.83
N SER A 112 -16.00 41.12 56.77
CA SER A 112 -16.66 40.94 55.48
C SER A 112 -17.45 39.62 55.50
N PRO A 113 -18.60 39.53 54.82
CA PRO A 113 -19.33 38.28 54.69
C PRO A 113 -18.51 37.25 53.89
N VAL A 114 -18.65 35.98 54.25
CA VAL A 114 -18.06 34.88 53.48
C VAL A 114 -19.06 34.49 52.40
N LYS A 115 -18.59 34.34 51.16
CA LYS A 115 -19.45 33.99 50.03
C LYS A 115 -18.91 32.79 49.26
N CYS A 116 -19.82 32.05 48.63
CA CYS A 116 -19.50 31.03 47.65
C CYS A 116 -20.69 30.75 46.72
N ARG A 117 -20.47 29.95 45.69
CA ARG A 117 -21.52 29.41 44.81
C ARG A 117 -21.51 27.88 44.90
N PRO A 118 -22.19 27.30 45.92
CA PRO A 118 -22.06 25.88 46.19
C PRO A 118 -22.91 25.03 45.24
N LYS A 119 -22.52 23.77 45.10
CA LYS A 119 -23.34 22.65 44.62
C LYS A 119 -24.09 22.05 45.81
N VAL A 120 -25.39 21.81 45.65
CA VAL A 120 -26.22 21.23 46.69
C VAL A 120 -26.06 19.71 46.69
N ARG A 121 -25.53 19.16 47.78
CA ARG A 121 -25.35 17.70 47.92
C ARG A 121 -26.58 17.04 48.50
N SER A 122 -27.15 17.61 49.55
CA SER A 122 -28.39 17.09 50.14
C SER A 122 -29.11 18.13 51.00
N ILE A 123 -30.41 17.94 51.16
CA ILE A 123 -31.22 18.59 52.18
C ILE A 123 -32.01 17.51 52.94
N VAL A 124 -31.81 17.45 54.25
CA VAL A 124 -32.39 16.42 55.11
C VAL A 124 -33.17 17.08 56.24
N PHE A 125 -34.36 16.53 56.51
CA PHE A 125 -35.21 16.87 57.65
C PHE A 125 -35.27 15.64 58.55
N PRO A 126 -34.44 15.56 59.62
CA PRO A 126 -34.37 14.37 60.46
C PRO A 126 -35.71 14.03 61.11
N GLU A 127 -35.93 12.74 61.37
CA GLU A 127 -37.08 12.28 62.14
C GLU A 127 -37.06 12.87 63.56
N GLY A 128 -38.19 13.39 64.04
CA GLY A 128 -38.26 14.07 65.33
C GLY A 128 -39.64 14.67 65.63
N GLN A 129 -39.69 15.62 66.56
CA GLN A 129 -40.90 16.43 66.77
C GLN A 129 -41.24 17.13 65.46
N TRP A 130 -42.46 16.98 64.95
CA TRP A 130 -42.89 17.49 63.65
C TRP A 130 -44.03 18.50 63.73
N ALA A 131 -44.56 18.76 64.93
CA ALA A 131 -45.66 19.70 65.15
C ALA A 131 -45.18 21.09 65.62
N ASP A 132 -44.15 21.15 66.48
CA ASP A 132 -43.76 22.40 67.15
C ASP A 132 -42.48 23.04 66.56
N ARG A 133 -41.62 22.23 65.95
CA ARG A 133 -40.36 22.62 65.31
C ARG A 133 -39.94 21.53 64.33
N CYS A 134 -39.00 21.83 63.44
CA CYS A 134 -38.39 20.82 62.56
C CYS A 134 -36.93 21.18 62.30
N ASP A 135 -36.01 20.30 62.64
CA ASP A 135 -34.59 20.51 62.34
C ASP A 135 -34.31 20.20 60.86
N TYR A 136 -33.31 20.86 60.30
CA TYR A 136 -32.84 20.59 58.94
C TYR A 136 -31.33 20.67 58.84
N ARG A 137 -30.80 19.95 57.87
CA ARG A 137 -29.39 19.92 57.50
C ARG A 137 -29.26 20.05 55.98
N VAL A 138 -28.49 21.03 55.52
CA VAL A 138 -28.13 21.18 54.10
C VAL A 138 -26.64 20.93 53.98
N GLU A 139 -26.27 19.94 53.17
CA GLU A 139 -24.87 19.65 52.84
C GLU A 139 -24.57 20.21 51.45
N LEU A 140 -23.49 20.96 51.35
CA LEU A 140 -23.11 21.77 50.20
C LEU A 140 -21.61 21.56 49.90
N GLU A 141 -21.23 21.71 48.65
CA GLU A 141 -19.81 21.71 48.24
C GLU A 141 -19.50 22.98 47.43
N ALA A 142 -18.43 23.68 47.77
CA ALA A 142 -17.95 24.82 47.04
C ALA A 142 -16.50 24.63 46.62
N GLU A 143 -16.16 25.12 45.43
CA GLU A 143 -14.78 25.09 44.92
C GLU A 143 -13.92 26.19 45.55
N TYR A 144 -14.56 27.31 45.89
CA TYR A 144 -13.89 28.51 46.38
C TYR A 144 -14.77 29.26 47.37
N LEU A 145 -14.12 29.90 48.35
CA LEU A 145 -14.75 30.78 49.33
C LEU A 145 -14.12 32.17 49.23
N THR A 146 -14.94 33.19 49.33
CA THR A 146 -14.49 34.59 49.30
C THR A 146 -14.80 35.26 50.63
N GLY A 147 -14.11 36.35 50.96
CA GLY A 147 -14.26 37.01 52.26
C GLY A 147 -13.46 36.34 53.40
N ILE A 148 -12.70 35.30 53.09
CA ILE A 148 -11.63 34.75 53.94
C ILE A 148 -10.28 34.91 53.24
N ILE A 149 -9.20 35.03 54.02
CA ILE A 149 -7.85 35.02 53.47
C ILE A 149 -7.52 33.56 53.13
N ASP A 150 -7.26 33.25 51.87
CA ASP A 150 -6.83 31.91 51.50
C ASP A 150 -5.39 31.69 52.00
N GLU A 151 -5.19 30.60 52.73
CA GLU A 151 -3.91 30.23 53.31
C GLU A 151 -3.05 29.43 52.32
N ASP A 152 -3.66 28.84 51.28
CA ASP A 152 -2.99 28.02 50.28
C ASP A 152 -3.15 28.59 48.87
N ILE A 153 -2.04 28.96 48.22
CA ILE A 153 -2.03 29.39 46.82
C ILE A 153 -1.58 28.18 45.98
N PHE A 154 -2.46 27.67 45.11
CA PHE A 154 -2.13 26.62 44.15
C PHE A 154 -1.98 27.21 42.74
N ASP A 155 -0.90 26.86 42.03
CA ASP A 155 -0.68 27.23 40.61
C ASP A 155 -1.75 26.67 39.66
N ALA A 156 -2.57 25.72 40.13
CA ALA A 156 -3.61 25.01 39.39
C ALA A 156 -5.04 25.39 39.83
N SER A 157 -5.26 26.65 40.25
CA SER A 157 -6.59 27.13 40.63
C SER A 157 -7.60 26.90 39.48
N GLY A 158 -8.74 26.26 39.78
CA GLY A 158 -9.78 25.99 38.79
C GLY A 158 -9.65 24.63 38.07
N LEU A 159 -8.80 23.72 38.55
CA LEU A 159 -8.69 22.35 38.02
C LEU A 159 -9.23 21.31 39.00
N GLN A 160 -10.00 20.36 38.47
CA GLN A 160 -10.51 19.19 39.20
C GLN A 160 -9.51 18.05 39.14
N ASP A 161 -8.97 17.77 37.95
CA ASP A 161 -8.08 16.65 37.69
C ASP A 161 -7.12 16.99 36.55
N VAL A 162 -5.93 16.43 36.60
CA VAL A 162 -4.86 16.66 35.62
C VAL A 162 -4.04 15.39 35.41
N SER A 163 -3.61 15.15 34.18
CA SER A 163 -2.75 14.03 33.81
C SER A 163 -1.83 14.43 32.67
N GLU A 164 -0.57 14.01 32.77
CA GLU A 164 0.45 14.17 31.74
C GLU A 164 1.20 12.84 31.60
N GLU A 165 1.24 12.33 30.38
CA GLU A 165 1.86 11.03 30.08
C GLU A 165 2.75 11.15 28.83
N TRP A 166 3.93 10.53 28.92
CA TRP A 166 4.88 10.40 27.81
C TRP A 166 5.11 8.92 27.51
N GLN A 167 4.92 8.52 26.26
CA GLN A 167 5.14 7.15 25.79
C GLN A 167 6.14 7.14 24.64
N PHE A 168 7.02 6.14 24.64
CA PHE A 168 8.05 5.94 23.63
C PHE A 168 7.95 4.53 23.08
N SER A 169 7.89 4.41 21.75
CA SER A 169 7.87 3.13 21.06
C SER A 169 8.87 3.13 19.90
N GLU A 170 9.80 2.18 19.91
CA GLU A 170 10.69 1.95 18.77
C GLU A 170 9.89 1.41 17.58
N VAL A 171 10.10 2.00 16.40
CA VAL A 171 9.45 1.58 15.16
C VAL A 171 10.35 0.55 14.48
N ALA A 172 9.85 -0.65 14.27
CA ALA A 172 10.62 -1.75 13.69
C ALA A 172 10.67 -1.66 12.15
N GLY A 173 11.74 -2.21 11.55
CA GLY A 173 11.86 -2.36 10.09
C GLY A 173 12.49 -1.16 9.36
N HIS A 174 13.11 -0.23 10.08
CA HIS A 174 13.80 0.92 9.51
C HIS A 174 15.32 0.77 9.53
N ASP A 175 15.98 1.51 8.65
CA ASP A 175 17.42 1.72 8.71
C ASP A 175 17.75 2.77 9.80
N GLY A 176 18.48 2.35 10.82
CA GLY A 176 18.70 3.13 12.04
C GLY A 176 17.59 3.00 13.09
N LYS A 177 17.76 3.69 14.23
CA LYS A 177 16.77 3.70 15.31
C LYS A 177 15.76 4.81 15.09
N VAL A 178 14.48 4.43 14.99
CA VAL A 178 13.35 5.36 14.86
C VAL A 178 12.42 5.15 16.06
N TYR A 179 11.97 6.24 16.67
CA TYR A 179 11.01 6.21 17.77
C TYR A 179 9.77 7.03 17.43
N GLU A 180 8.62 6.50 17.78
CA GLU A 180 7.38 7.25 17.90
C GLU A 180 7.21 7.68 19.36
N ILE A 181 6.95 8.97 19.57
CA ILE A 181 6.76 9.59 20.89
C ILE A 181 5.32 10.08 20.96
N HIS A 182 4.59 9.69 22.00
CA HIS A 182 3.27 10.22 22.31
C HIS A 182 3.32 11.04 23.60
N HIS A 183 2.86 12.28 23.55
CA HIS A 183 2.64 13.15 24.71
C HIS A 183 1.15 13.41 24.85
N ILE A 184 0.58 12.92 25.96
CA ILE A 184 -0.84 13.02 26.26
C ILE A 184 -1.01 13.92 27.46
N VAL A 185 -1.60 15.09 27.24
CA VAL A 185 -1.90 16.07 28.27
C VAL A 185 -3.41 16.15 28.40
N SER A 186 -3.95 15.93 29.59
CA SER A 186 -5.38 16.05 29.83
C SER A 186 -5.69 16.71 31.16
N ALA A 187 -6.74 17.49 31.17
CA ALA A 187 -7.24 18.13 32.37
C ALA A 187 -8.77 18.16 32.38
N LYS A 188 -9.32 18.17 33.58
CA LYS A 188 -10.72 18.47 33.86
C LYS A 188 -10.75 19.72 34.73
N GLY A 189 -11.34 20.78 34.22
CA GLY A 189 -11.44 22.03 34.94
C GLY A 189 -12.70 22.13 35.77
N LEU A 190 -12.79 23.23 36.50
CA LEU A 190 -13.91 23.62 37.33
C LEU A 190 -14.41 24.97 36.85
N LEU A 191 -15.69 25.23 37.11
CA LEU A 191 -16.23 26.56 36.93
C LEU A 191 -15.61 27.50 37.97
N THR A 192 -14.97 28.57 37.50
CA THR A 192 -14.42 29.61 38.38
C THR A 192 -15.12 30.93 38.14
N PHE A 193 -15.22 31.73 39.19
CA PHE A 193 -15.87 33.03 39.16
C PHE A 193 -14.93 34.09 39.71
N ASP A 194 -14.67 35.12 38.91
CA ASP A 194 -13.92 36.28 39.34
C ASP A 194 -14.89 37.31 39.93
N GLU A 195 -14.81 37.53 41.24
CA GLU A 195 -15.68 38.48 41.94
C GLU A 195 -15.44 39.94 41.55
N VAL A 196 -14.23 40.29 41.08
CA VAL A 196 -13.88 41.67 40.73
C VAL A 196 -14.52 42.03 39.39
N THR A 197 -14.47 41.11 38.42
CA THR A 197 -15.01 41.34 37.07
C THR A 197 -16.44 40.85 36.89
N GLY A 198 -16.91 39.96 37.78
CA GLY A 198 -18.18 39.25 37.63
C GLY A 198 -18.16 38.21 36.50
N THR A 199 -16.97 37.85 36.01
CA THR A 199 -16.81 36.96 34.86
C THR A 199 -16.76 35.51 35.32
N GLU A 200 -17.47 34.64 34.61
CA GLU A 200 -17.44 33.19 34.77
C GLU A 200 -16.50 32.58 33.74
N THR A 201 -15.49 31.83 34.18
CA THR A 201 -14.63 31.05 33.29
C THR A 201 -15.16 29.62 33.23
N GLN A 202 -15.41 29.14 32.02
CA GLN A 202 -15.94 27.80 31.82
C GLN A 202 -14.92 26.74 32.24
N ALA A 203 -15.40 25.61 32.72
CA ALA A 203 -14.54 24.53 33.21
C ALA A 203 -13.54 24.03 32.16
N TRP A 204 -13.98 23.86 30.92
CA TRP A 204 -13.10 23.42 29.84
C TRP A 204 -12.06 24.47 29.43
N ASP A 205 -12.33 25.77 29.63
CA ASP A 205 -11.35 26.85 29.37
C ASP A 205 -10.19 26.79 30.36
N ASN A 206 -10.49 26.55 31.65
CA ASN A 206 -9.48 26.34 32.68
C ASN A 206 -8.63 25.10 32.37
N ALA A 207 -9.27 23.98 31.98
CA ALA A 207 -8.56 22.77 31.54
C ALA A 207 -7.66 23.04 30.32
N LYS A 208 -8.18 23.79 29.33
CA LYS A 208 -7.45 24.15 28.12
C LYS A 208 -6.23 25.00 28.42
N GLY A 209 -6.34 26.02 29.27
CA GLY A 209 -5.22 26.86 29.67
C GLY A 209 -4.08 26.06 30.29
N TRP A 210 -4.41 25.08 31.13
CA TRP A 210 -3.42 24.17 31.71
C TRP A 210 -2.76 23.27 30.67
N CYS A 211 -3.54 22.62 29.80
CA CYS A 211 -2.98 21.76 28.75
C CYS A 211 -2.13 22.55 27.76
N ASP A 212 -2.58 23.73 27.33
CA ASP A 212 -1.87 24.59 26.39
C ASP A 212 -0.56 25.15 26.95
N SER A 213 -0.41 25.24 28.28
CA SER A 213 0.85 25.62 28.91
C SER A 213 1.91 24.51 28.92
N ARG A 214 1.51 23.26 28.63
CA ARG A 214 2.35 22.06 28.71
C ARG A 214 2.68 21.44 27.36
N ILE A 215 1.88 21.74 26.33
CA ILE A 215 2.23 21.37 24.97
C ILE A 215 3.55 22.06 24.60
N ALA A 216 4.54 21.27 24.18
CA ALA A 216 5.87 21.78 23.89
C ALA A 216 6.00 22.19 22.41
N GLY A 217 5.14 21.64 21.54
CA GLY A 217 5.28 21.73 20.08
C GLY A 217 6.45 20.89 19.53
N VAL A 218 7.59 20.92 20.21
CA VAL A 218 8.76 20.07 19.99
C VAL A 218 9.19 19.46 21.34
N PRO A 219 9.47 18.15 21.42
CA PRO A 219 9.95 17.55 22.67
C PRO A 219 11.27 18.16 23.09
N ASP A 220 11.47 18.34 24.40
CA ASP A 220 12.75 18.82 24.93
C ASP A 220 13.89 17.88 24.54
N SER A 221 14.98 18.44 24.03
CA SER A 221 16.09 17.64 23.49
C SER A 221 16.79 16.82 24.56
N SER A 222 16.90 17.33 25.79
CA SER A 222 17.51 16.58 26.89
C SER A 222 16.64 15.41 27.34
N PHE A 223 15.31 15.60 27.33
CA PHE A 223 14.35 14.55 27.62
C PHE A 223 14.40 13.42 26.58
N VAL A 224 14.40 13.78 25.29
CA VAL A 224 14.53 12.80 24.20
C VAL A 224 15.85 12.04 24.30
N THR A 225 16.98 12.74 24.45
CA THR A 225 18.30 12.11 24.60
C THR A 225 18.34 11.15 25.78
N TYR A 226 17.73 11.49 26.92
CA TYR A 226 17.66 10.60 28.07
C TYR A 226 16.79 9.37 27.79
N ALA A 227 15.63 9.55 27.15
CA ALA A 227 14.68 8.47 26.88
C ALA A 227 15.16 7.49 25.80
N THR A 228 15.84 7.97 24.75
CA THR A 228 16.25 7.15 23.59
C THR A 228 17.73 6.84 23.55
N SER A 229 18.55 7.49 24.38
CA SER A 229 20.02 7.46 24.32
C SER A 229 20.63 8.01 23.02
N PHE A 230 19.89 8.84 22.28
CA PHE A 230 20.40 9.48 21.06
C PHE A 230 21.37 10.62 21.37
N ALA A 231 22.55 10.61 20.76
CA ALA A 231 23.52 11.70 20.86
C ALA A 231 23.02 12.95 20.11
N ASP A 232 22.49 12.75 18.91
CA ASP A 232 21.80 13.75 18.09
C ASP A 232 20.55 13.10 17.46
N TRP A 233 19.53 13.89 17.15
CA TRP A 233 18.29 13.39 16.55
C TRP A 233 17.66 14.41 15.62
N VAL A 234 16.89 13.92 14.64
CA VAL A 234 16.08 14.75 13.75
C VAL A 234 14.61 14.52 14.08
N ASN A 235 13.88 15.62 14.30
CA ASN A 235 12.44 15.55 14.45
C ASN A 235 11.74 15.33 13.11
N GLY A 236 10.78 14.42 13.08
CA GLY A 236 10.02 14.07 11.91
C GLY A 236 8.57 14.55 11.96
N SER A 237 7.65 13.64 11.61
CA SER A 237 6.22 13.94 11.54
C SER A 237 5.69 14.36 12.91
N TYR A 238 5.02 15.52 12.99
CA TYR A 238 4.28 16.00 14.15
C TYR A 238 2.78 16.00 13.84
N THR A 239 2.01 15.26 14.64
CA THR A 239 0.55 15.34 14.62
C THR A 239 0.02 15.81 15.98
N LYS A 240 -1.03 16.62 15.95
CA LYS A 240 -1.71 17.13 17.14
C LYS A 240 -3.20 16.79 17.09
N GLY A 241 -3.64 15.91 17.97
CA GLY A 241 -5.04 15.64 18.27
C GLY A 241 -5.52 16.50 19.43
N MET A 242 -6.74 17.02 19.34
CA MET A 242 -7.39 17.78 20.42
C MET A 242 -8.77 17.18 20.69
N ASN A 243 -9.12 17.02 21.96
CA ASN A 243 -10.44 16.59 22.40
C ASN A 243 -10.98 17.57 23.45
N VAL A 244 -12.16 18.13 23.17
CA VAL A 244 -12.81 19.11 24.04
C VAL A 244 -14.20 18.58 24.39
N SER A 245 -14.48 18.46 25.70
CA SER A 245 -15.83 18.23 26.19
C SER A 245 -16.25 19.42 27.04
N GLU A 246 -16.96 20.36 26.44
CA GLU A 246 -17.45 21.55 27.14
C GLU A 246 -18.37 21.19 28.31
N ARG A 247 -19.21 20.17 28.12
CA ARG A 247 -20.17 19.69 29.12
C ARG A 247 -19.48 19.01 30.30
N ASP A 248 -18.46 18.22 30.04
CA ASP A 248 -17.70 17.55 31.12
C ASP A 248 -16.63 18.47 31.72
N GLY A 249 -16.38 19.63 31.10
CA GLY A 249 -15.34 20.57 31.52
C GLY A 249 -13.92 20.05 31.26
N SER A 250 -13.73 19.11 30.33
CA SER A 250 -12.43 18.47 30.09
C SER A 250 -11.82 18.88 28.76
N TYR A 251 -10.48 18.95 28.75
CA TYR A 251 -9.68 19.23 27.56
C TYR A 251 -8.48 18.29 27.54
N ALA A 252 -8.21 17.68 26.37
CA ALA A 252 -7.07 16.81 26.18
C ALA A 252 -6.37 17.10 24.85
N VAL A 253 -5.04 16.98 24.86
CA VAL A 253 -4.17 17.09 23.69
C VAL A 253 -3.31 15.84 23.60
N THR A 254 -3.22 15.29 22.40
CA THR A 254 -2.25 14.24 22.07
C THR A 254 -1.30 14.79 21.01
N GLU A 255 -0.03 14.89 21.33
CA GLU A 255 1.04 15.20 20.38
C GLU A 255 1.81 13.92 20.05
N THR A 256 1.98 13.63 18.77
CA THR A 256 2.76 12.47 18.31
C THR A 256 3.92 12.96 17.44
N TRP A 257 5.13 12.51 17.75
CA TRP A 257 6.35 12.77 16.96
C TRP A 257 6.95 11.46 16.48
N VAL A 258 7.52 11.46 15.27
CA VAL A 258 8.43 10.40 14.82
C VAL A 258 9.83 10.98 14.76
N ILE A 259 10.77 10.43 15.52
CA ILE A 259 12.16 10.89 15.58
C ILE A 259 13.11 9.79 15.12
N ARG A 260 14.26 10.18 14.58
CA ARG A 260 15.34 9.25 14.23
C ARG A 260 16.66 9.68 14.85
N GLU A 261 17.51 8.71 15.16
CA GLU A 261 18.91 8.97 15.52
C GLU A 261 19.63 9.63 14.32
N ALA A 262 20.33 10.73 14.57
CA ALA A 262 21.18 11.37 13.57
C ALA A 262 22.61 10.85 13.73
N GLY A 263 23.23 10.38 12.63
CA GLY A 263 24.66 10.09 12.64
C GLY A 263 25.49 11.36 12.89
N PRO A 264 26.75 11.24 13.36
CA PRO A 264 27.62 12.40 13.57
C PRO A 264 27.80 13.20 12.26
N GLY A 265 27.28 14.43 12.23
CA GLY A 265 27.31 15.29 11.04
C GLY A 265 26.26 14.96 9.97
N GLU A 266 25.34 14.05 10.26
CA GLU A 266 24.27 13.65 9.36
C GLU A 266 23.02 14.49 9.60
N VAL A 267 22.70 15.36 8.63
CA VAL A 267 21.45 16.13 8.62
C VAL A 267 20.40 15.44 7.74
N SER A 268 20.54 14.12 7.47
CA SER A 268 19.57 13.47 6.60
C SER A 268 18.19 13.57 7.24
N ALA A 269 17.34 14.30 6.53
CA ALA A 269 16.04 14.72 7.00
C ALA A 269 14.99 13.80 6.40
N THR A 270 15.27 12.50 6.37
CA THR A 270 14.34 11.47 5.89
C THR A 270 14.54 10.15 6.65
N TYR A 271 13.55 9.28 6.61
CA TYR A 271 13.76 7.85 6.80
C TYR A 271 13.00 7.09 5.70
N SER A 272 13.42 5.86 5.41
CA SER A 272 12.77 5.05 4.37
C SER A 272 12.49 3.64 4.83
N GLU A 273 11.33 3.14 4.41
CA GLU A 273 10.98 1.72 4.42
C GLU A 273 11.24 1.14 3.04
N LYS A 274 11.86 -0.03 2.98
CA LYS A 274 12.25 -0.68 1.73
C LYS A 274 11.77 -2.13 1.75
N SER A 275 11.24 -2.60 0.63
CA SER A 275 10.81 -3.98 0.46
C SER A 275 11.17 -4.49 -0.93
N PHE A 276 11.46 -5.79 -1.00
CA PHE A 276 11.81 -6.48 -2.24
C PHE A 276 10.89 -7.66 -2.43
N THR A 277 10.39 -7.83 -3.65
CA THR A 277 9.61 -8.98 -4.06
C THR A 277 10.28 -9.59 -5.29
N VAL A 278 10.52 -10.91 -5.26
CA VAL A 278 11.05 -11.66 -6.39
C VAL A 278 10.02 -12.71 -6.79
N ILE A 279 9.64 -12.73 -8.05
CA ILE A 279 8.69 -13.69 -8.61
C ILE A 279 9.40 -14.42 -9.75
N HIS A 280 9.65 -15.72 -9.54
CA HIS A 280 10.18 -16.59 -10.59
C HIS A 280 9.04 -17.17 -11.42
N ARG A 281 9.06 -16.96 -12.73
CA ARG A 281 8.07 -17.54 -13.65
C ARG A 281 8.71 -18.68 -14.43
N SER A 282 8.22 -19.89 -14.19
CA SER A 282 8.78 -21.10 -14.81
C SER A 282 8.41 -21.28 -16.29
N GLU A 283 7.38 -20.57 -16.78
CA GLU A 283 6.88 -20.72 -18.15
C GLU A 283 7.73 -19.99 -19.18
N ASP A 284 8.38 -18.90 -18.79
CA ASP A 284 9.15 -18.02 -19.67
C ASP A 284 10.61 -17.84 -19.20
N GLU A 285 11.03 -18.59 -18.17
CA GLU A 285 12.36 -18.49 -17.53
C GLU A 285 12.72 -17.05 -17.14
N THR A 286 11.73 -16.21 -16.84
CA THR A 286 11.95 -14.82 -16.40
C THR A 286 11.85 -14.67 -14.89
N VAL A 287 12.62 -13.72 -14.37
CA VAL A 287 12.56 -13.31 -12.96
C VAL A 287 12.06 -11.88 -12.89
N ASP A 288 10.85 -11.70 -12.39
CA ASP A 288 10.32 -10.38 -12.09
C ASP A 288 10.81 -9.94 -10.71
N VAL A 289 11.49 -8.80 -10.67
CA VAL A 289 12.00 -8.20 -9.44
C VAL A 289 11.31 -6.87 -9.21
N THR A 290 10.74 -6.69 -8.03
CA THR A 290 10.13 -5.44 -7.59
C THR A 290 10.87 -4.90 -6.38
N TYR A 291 11.37 -3.67 -6.48
CA TYR A 291 11.90 -2.90 -5.36
C TYR A 291 10.95 -1.74 -5.06
N ASN A 292 10.28 -1.81 -3.91
CA ASN A 292 9.38 -0.77 -3.44
C ASN A 292 9.95 -0.10 -2.20
N GLY A 293 9.60 1.17 -2.01
CA GLY A 293 9.86 1.83 -0.75
C GLY A 293 8.97 3.05 -0.50
N THR A 294 8.95 3.45 0.76
CA THR A 294 8.26 4.63 1.26
C THR A 294 9.30 5.51 1.94
N ILE A 295 9.45 6.74 1.48
CA ILE A 295 10.35 7.75 2.05
C ILE A 295 9.49 8.76 2.78
N TYR A 296 9.80 8.95 4.06
CA TYR A 296 9.18 9.94 4.92
C TYR A 296 10.10 11.14 5.01
N GLY A 297 9.64 12.27 4.50
CA GLY A 297 10.32 13.55 4.64
C GLY A 297 10.23 14.05 6.07
N LEU A 298 11.38 14.32 6.66
CA LEU A 298 11.53 14.99 7.93
C LEU A 298 12.04 16.42 7.68
N GLN A 299 11.80 17.29 8.65
CA GLN A 299 12.45 18.58 8.73
C GLN A 299 12.51 18.96 10.20
N ASP A 300 13.69 19.38 10.62
CA ASP A 300 13.91 19.85 11.97
C ASP A 300 12.87 20.90 12.38
N GLN A 301 12.25 20.69 13.54
CA GLN A 301 11.24 21.56 14.15
C GLN A 301 10.04 21.93 13.26
N SER A 302 9.72 21.11 12.26
CA SER A 302 8.64 21.41 11.32
C SER A 302 7.42 20.53 11.51
N ARG A 303 6.26 21.04 11.09
CA ARG A 303 5.04 20.23 11.01
C ARG A 303 5.14 19.29 9.81
N THR A 304 4.53 18.11 9.92
CA THR A 304 4.40 17.17 8.80
C THR A 304 3.82 17.87 7.57
N GLY A 305 4.37 17.58 6.38
CA GLY A 305 3.89 18.17 5.13
C GLY A 305 4.50 19.51 4.74
N SER A 306 5.57 19.95 5.38
CA SER A 306 6.26 21.17 4.95
C SER A 306 6.87 21.01 3.55
N SER A 307 6.99 22.13 2.81
CA SER A 307 7.62 22.15 1.48
C SER A 307 9.08 21.68 1.51
N SER A 308 9.78 21.88 2.63
CA SER A 308 11.15 21.38 2.81
C SER A 308 11.18 19.88 3.11
N ALA A 309 10.27 19.36 3.94
CA ALA A 309 10.18 17.92 4.22
C ALA A 309 9.90 17.14 2.93
N ILE A 310 8.99 17.62 2.08
CA ILE A 310 8.74 16.97 0.79
C ILE A 310 9.92 17.12 -0.18
N ALA A 311 10.66 18.22 -0.14
CA ALA A 311 11.88 18.37 -0.93
C ALA A 311 12.96 17.37 -0.50
N ASN A 312 13.12 17.16 0.82
CA ASN A 312 14.02 16.16 1.38
C ASN A 312 13.62 14.76 0.95
N ALA A 313 12.33 14.39 1.05
CA ALA A 313 11.83 13.09 0.59
C ALA A 313 12.05 12.86 -0.92
N LYS A 314 11.88 13.91 -1.73
CA LYS A 314 12.13 13.84 -3.19
C LYS A 314 13.61 13.67 -3.53
N ALA A 315 14.51 14.27 -2.76
CA ALA A 315 15.95 14.18 -2.98
C ALA A 315 16.49 12.76 -2.75
N GLU A 316 15.81 11.98 -1.91
CA GLU A 316 16.19 10.60 -1.55
C GLU A 316 15.55 9.53 -2.45
N ILE A 317 14.79 9.93 -3.47
CA ILE A 317 14.25 8.97 -4.45
C ILE A 317 15.44 8.33 -5.18
N PRO A 318 15.61 6.99 -5.13
CA PRO A 318 16.73 6.34 -5.78
C PRO A 318 16.76 6.64 -7.29
N THR A 319 17.95 6.89 -7.82
CA THR A 319 18.19 6.79 -9.26
C THR A 319 18.05 5.34 -9.70
N ASN A 320 17.89 5.10 -11.01
CA ASN A 320 17.78 3.74 -11.54
C ASN A 320 19.03 2.90 -11.21
N VAL A 321 20.21 3.51 -11.23
CA VAL A 321 21.49 2.89 -10.90
C VAL A 321 21.55 2.50 -9.41
N GLU A 322 21.16 3.41 -8.51
CA GLU A 322 21.12 3.13 -7.07
C GLU A 322 20.08 2.06 -6.73
N ALA A 323 18.90 2.12 -7.35
CA ALA A 323 17.84 1.13 -7.18
C ALA A 323 18.29 -0.27 -7.62
N LYS A 324 18.98 -0.37 -8.76
CA LYS A 324 19.59 -1.62 -9.24
C LYS A 324 20.64 -2.12 -8.25
N ALA A 325 21.60 -1.27 -7.85
CA ALA A 325 22.67 -1.66 -6.94
C ALA A 325 22.12 -2.15 -5.58
N ALA A 326 21.11 -1.48 -5.04
CA ALA A 326 20.43 -1.89 -3.82
C ALA A 326 19.74 -3.26 -3.98
N THR A 327 19.08 -3.48 -5.13
CA THR A 327 18.41 -4.74 -5.45
C THR A 327 19.40 -5.90 -5.62
N GLU A 328 20.49 -5.68 -6.35
CA GLU A 328 21.57 -6.68 -6.51
C GLU A 328 22.23 -7.02 -5.18
N THR A 329 22.44 -6.03 -4.31
CA THR A 329 23.00 -6.25 -2.97
C THR A 329 22.05 -7.03 -2.08
N ALA A 330 20.75 -6.72 -2.10
CA ALA A 330 19.75 -7.35 -1.25
C ALA A 330 19.43 -8.79 -1.69
N LEU A 331 19.37 -9.04 -3.00
CA LEU A 331 19.01 -10.34 -3.55
C LEU A 331 20.21 -11.26 -3.76
N GLY A 332 21.39 -10.69 -4.05
CA GLY A 332 22.66 -11.41 -4.14
C GLY A 332 22.57 -12.70 -4.96
N THR A 333 22.79 -13.84 -4.29
CA THR A 333 22.78 -15.18 -4.89
C THR A 333 21.41 -15.62 -5.40
N LEU A 334 20.31 -15.01 -4.95
CA LEU A 334 18.95 -15.37 -5.35
C LEU A 334 18.67 -15.10 -6.84
N LEU A 335 19.51 -14.28 -7.48
CA LEU A 335 19.42 -13.98 -8.91
C LEU A 335 20.16 -14.98 -9.80
N GLU A 336 20.92 -15.96 -9.28
CA GLU A 336 21.51 -17.11 -10.01
C GLU A 336 21.97 -16.91 -11.48
N GLY A 337 22.54 -15.76 -11.84
CA GLY A 337 23.01 -15.48 -13.22
C GLY A 337 22.10 -14.58 -14.06
N TYR A 338 20.89 -14.27 -13.57
CA TYR A 338 20.01 -13.25 -14.13
C TYR A 338 20.60 -11.85 -13.95
N VAL A 339 20.59 -11.06 -15.02
CA VAL A 339 21.06 -9.67 -15.01
C VAL A 339 19.87 -8.72 -14.90
N ILE A 340 19.87 -7.90 -13.86
CA ILE A 340 18.90 -6.80 -13.71
C ILE A 340 19.35 -5.67 -14.64
N PRO A 341 18.53 -5.22 -15.62
CA PRO A 341 18.91 -4.11 -16.46
C PRO A 341 18.96 -2.80 -15.65
N VAL A 342 19.83 -1.87 -16.05
CA VAL A 342 19.95 -0.56 -15.35
C VAL A 342 18.61 0.16 -15.30
N SER A 343 17.87 0.16 -16.41
CA SER A 343 16.53 0.75 -16.47
C SER A 343 15.43 -0.26 -16.11
N PRO A 344 14.51 0.08 -15.17
CA PRO A 344 13.36 -0.75 -14.85
C PRO A 344 12.36 -0.80 -16.01
N THR A 345 11.64 -1.92 -16.15
CA THR A 345 10.51 -2.04 -17.08
C THR A 345 9.37 -1.10 -16.68
N GLN A 346 9.20 -0.85 -15.38
CA GLN A 346 8.25 0.12 -14.86
C GLN A 346 8.83 0.88 -13.65
N LYS A 347 8.63 2.20 -13.65
CA LYS A 347 8.97 3.08 -12.52
C LYS A 347 7.72 3.84 -12.08
N ASN A 348 7.29 3.61 -10.84
CA ASN A 348 6.14 4.28 -10.23
C ASN A 348 6.65 5.19 -9.11
N ILE A 349 6.23 6.46 -9.10
CA ILE A 349 6.50 7.41 -8.01
C ILE A 349 5.19 8.08 -7.65
N THR A 350 4.80 8.02 -6.38
CA THR A 350 3.63 8.74 -5.85
C THR A 350 4.08 9.67 -4.73
N ILE A 351 3.51 10.87 -4.71
CA ILE A 351 3.86 11.92 -3.74
C ILE A 351 2.60 12.30 -2.96
N ASN A 352 2.66 12.20 -1.64
CA ASN A 352 1.68 12.74 -0.72
C ASN A 352 2.27 13.98 -0.03
N GLU A 353 1.97 15.15 -0.58
CA GLU A 353 2.52 16.42 -0.10
C GLU A 353 2.06 16.78 1.31
N LYS A 354 0.83 16.38 1.68
CA LYS A 354 0.26 16.67 3.00
C LYS A 354 1.05 16.00 4.13
N ASP A 355 1.50 14.78 3.88
CA ASP A 355 2.20 13.98 4.88
C ASP A 355 3.72 13.96 4.64
N ALA A 356 4.20 14.68 3.62
CA ALA A 356 5.58 14.65 3.15
C ALA A 356 6.10 13.22 2.86
N VAL A 357 5.22 12.35 2.34
CA VAL A 357 5.55 10.95 2.03
C VAL A 357 5.73 10.76 0.53
N VAL A 358 6.79 10.08 0.13
CA VAL A 358 7.04 9.67 -1.25
C VAL A 358 7.09 8.14 -1.31
N THR A 359 6.23 7.52 -2.10
CA THR A 359 6.36 6.09 -2.40
C THR A 359 6.97 5.89 -3.78
N PHE A 360 7.84 4.89 -3.90
CA PHE A 360 8.47 4.52 -5.16
C PHE A 360 8.36 3.00 -5.38
N GLY A 361 8.36 2.61 -6.65
CA GLY A 361 8.40 1.22 -7.09
C GLY A 361 9.17 1.08 -8.40
N PHE A 362 10.14 0.17 -8.41
CA PHE A 362 10.94 -0.20 -9.57
C PHE A 362 10.66 -1.67 -9.88
N ASN A 363 10.20 -1.95 -11.09
CA ASN A 363 9.98 -3.31 -11.58
C ASN A 363 11.00 -3.62 -12.67
N TRP A 364 11.60 -4.80 -12.61
CA TRP A 364 12.46 -5.34 -13.66
C TRP A 364 11.97 -6.72 -14.05
N SER A 365 12.13 -7.05 -15.32
CA SER A 365 12.11 -8.43 -15.78
C SER A 365 13.56 -8.78 -16.12
N ALA A 366 14.22 -9.45 -15.17
CA ALA A 366 15.58 -9.90 -15.33
C ALA A 366 15.61 -11.09 -16.30
N SER A 367 16.62 -11.11 -17.15
CA SER A 367 16.88 -12.19 -18.11
C SER A 367 18.35 -12.56 -18.07
N GLU A 368 18.69 -13.71 -18.64
CA GLU A 368 20.08 -14.15 -18.75
C GLU A 368 20.92 -13.23 -19.66
N ASP A 369 20.27 -12.55 -20.63
CA ASP A 369 20.93 -11.59 -21.53
C ASP A 369 20.67 -10.13 -21.11
N ALA A 370 21.75 -9.36 -20.92
CA ALA A 370 21.70 -8.03 -20.29
C ALA A 370 21.20 -6.92 -21.23
N ASP A 371 21.36 -7.09 -22.54
CA ASP A 371 21.26 -5.99 -23.51
C ASP A 371 19.98 -6.01 -24.37
N TYR A 372 19.26 -7.14 -24.44
CA TYR A 372 18.07 -7.26 -25.28
C TYR A 372 17.12 -8.37 -24.80
N VAL A 373 15.88 -8.35 -25.29
CA VAL A 373 14.94 -9.48 -25.26
C VAL A 373 14.62 -9.85 -26.70
N GLN A 374 14.73 -11.13 -27.06
CA GLN A 374 14.47 -11.61 -28.41
C GLN A 374 13.29 -12.59 -28.43
N GLY A 375 12.27 -12.27 -29.23
CA GLY A 375 11.18 -13.17 -29.62
C GLY A 375 11.39 -13.68 -31.03
N ASN A 376 11.20 -14.99 -31.25
CA ASN A 376 11.36 -15.62 -32.56
C ASN A 376 10.08 -16.38 -32.95
N GLU A 377 9.61 -16.18 -34.17
CA GLU A 377 8.46 -16.89 -34.72
C GLU A 377 8.78 -17.36 -36.14
N ALA A 378 8.70 -18.67 -36.39
CA ALA A 378 8.91 -19.25 -37.71
C ALA A 378 7.60 -19.87 -38.24
N THR A 379 7.22 -19.51 -39.46
CA THR A 379 6.00 -19.97 -40.13
C THR A 379 6.35 -20.64 -41.45
N LEU A 380 5.96 -21.90 -41.62
CA LEU A 380 6.09 -22.65 -42.86
C LEU A 380 4.72 -22.73 -43.56
N THR A 381 4.63 -22.24 -44.78
CA THR A 381 3.41 -22.26 -45.59
C THR A 381 3.64 -23.02 -46.89
N TYR A 382 2.75 -23.95 -47.24
CA TYR A 382 2.75 -24.61 -48.54
C TYR A 382 1.64 -24.02 -49.42
N ASN A 383 2.00 -23.57 -50.62
CA ASN A 383 1.02 -23.15 -51.61
C ASN A 383 0.80 -24.26 -52.64
N ALA A 384 -0.38 -24.85 -52.64
CA ALA A 384 -0.71 -25.97 -53.52
C ALA A 384 -0.83 -25.56 -55.00
N ALA A 385 -0.99 -24.27 -55.31
CA ALA A 385 -1.17 -23.79 -56.68
C ALA A 385 0.15 -23.75 -57.47
N ASP A 386 1.26 -23.46 -56.79
CA ASP A 386 2.60 -23.33 -57.37
C ASP A 386 3.57 -24.42 -56.86
N GLY A 387 3.17 -25.19 -55.84
CA GLY A 387 3.98 -26.23 -55.22
C GLY A 387 5.15 -25.67 -54.42
N VAL A 388 5.08 -24.41 -53.97
CA VAL A 388 6.16 -23.72 -53.26
C VAL A 388 5.97 -23.82 -51.75
N TYR A 389 7.03 -24.17 -51.03
CA TYR A 389 7.12 -23.94 -49.60
C TYR A 389 7.73 -22.56 -49.32
N THR A 390 7.03 -21.75 -48.54
CA THR A 390 7.50 -20.46 -48.05
C THR A 390 7.79 -20.55 -46.56
N LEU A 391 9.04 -20.32 -46.16
CA LEU A 391 9.45 -20.19 -44.78
C LEU A 391 9.60 -18.71 -44.43
N VAL A 392 8.87 -18.23 -43.43
CA VAL A 392 8.99 -16.88 -42.89
C VAL A 392 9.53 -16.96 -41.47
N LEU A 393 10.60 -16.23 -41.17
CA LEU A 393 11.06 -16.00 -39.79
C LEU A 393 10.83 -14.54 -39.42
N ASN A 394 10.10 -14.30 -38.34
CA ASN A 394 10.02 -13.00 -37.69
C ASN A 394 10.88 -13.04 -36.42
N VAL A 395 11.81 -12.08 -36.32
CA VAL A 395 12.61 -11.85 -35.10
C VAL A 395 12.26 -10.47 -34.57
N ASP A 396 11.78 -10.44 -33.33
CA ASP A 396 11.50 -9.25 -32.55
C ASP A 396 12.57 -9.06 -31.50
N ILE A 397 13.26 -7.92 -31.53
CA ILE A 397 14.30 -7.58 -30.56
C ILE A 397 13.91 -6.28 -29.87
N GLU A 398 13.70 -6.31 -28.56
CA GLU A 398 13.57 -5.12 -27.73
C GLU A 398 14.89 -4.87 -27.01
N GLY A 399 15.62 -3.84 -27.44
CA GLY A 399 16.90 -3.50 -26.83
C GLY A 399 16.72 -2.82 -25.48
N LYS A 400 17.56 -3.17 -24.52
CA LYS A 400 17.59 -2.60 -23.17
C LYS A 400 18.61 -1.45 -23.12
N GLY A 401 18.40 -0.46 -22.25
CA GLY A 401 19.25 0.74 -22.16
C GLY A 401 18.53 1.99 -21.64
N ASP A 402 19.30 2.95 -21.14
CA ASP A 402 18.80 4.15 -20.45
C ASP A 402 18.25 5.19 -21.43
N THR A 403 18.90 5.31 -22.59
CA THR A 403 18.48 6.24 -23.64
C THR A 403 17.75 5.51 -24.77
N LYS A 404 16.88 6.23 -25.49
CA LYS A 404 16.26 5.71 -26.71
C LYS A 404 17.33 5.24 -27.73
N THR A 405 18.44 5.96 -27.81
CA THR A 405 19.56 5.66 -28.70
C THR A 405 20.25 4.36 -28.32
N GLU A 406 20.52 4.15 -27.03
CA GLU A 406 21.15 2.93 -26.51
C GLU A 406 20.26 1.70 -26.74
N ARG A 407 18.96 1.80 -26.40
CA ARG A 407 18.00 0.72 -26.68
C ARG A 407 17.97 0.34 -28.16
N LEU A 408 17.91 1.34 -29.04
CA LEU A 408 17.89 1.10 -30.47
C LEU A 408 19.21 0.49 -30.99
N ASN A 409 20.36 0.91 -30.46
CA ASN A 409 21.65 0.33 -30.83
C ASN A 409 21.75 -1.13 -30.41
N ASN A 410 21.35 -1.45 -29.17
CA ASN A 410 21.35 -2.82 -28.65
C ASN A 410 20.35 -3.71 -29.42
N ALA A 411 19.19 -3.18 -29.80
CA ALA A 411 18.26 -3.92 -30.65
C ALA A 411 18.85 -4.21 -32.05
N ARG A 412 19.62 -3.26 -32.62
CA ARG A 412 20.22 -3.40 -33.95
C ARG A 412 21.43 -4.33 -33.97
N SER A 413 22.30 -4.26 -32.96
CA SER A 413 23.51 -5.08 -32.89
C SER A 413 23.23 -6.57 -32.76
N ASN A 414 22.04 -6.92 -32.26
CA ASN A 414 21.64 -8.30 -32.01
C ASN A 414 20.71 -8.88 -33.09
N ILE A 415 20.44 -8.15 -34.19
CA ILE A 415 19.72 -8.72 -35.33
C ILE A 415 20.57 -9.86 -35.92
N PRO A 416 20.07 -11.11 -36.00
CA PRO A 416 20.83 -12.23 -36.53
C PRO A 416 21.34 -11.95 -37.95
N SER A 417 22.52 -12.49 -38.28
CA SER A 417 22.96 -12.51 -39.67
C SER A 417 21.99 -13.33 -40.53
N ASP A 418 21.98 -13.14 -41.85
CA ASP A 418 21.07 -13.90 -42.71
C ASP A 418 21.31 -15.42 -42.64
N VAL A 419 22.55 -15.83 -42.37
CA VAL A 419 22.93 -17.23 -42.17
C VAL A 419 22.36 -17.76 -40.86
N ASP A 420 22.49 -16.99 -39.78
CA ASP A 420 22.00 -17.38 -38.45
C ASP A 420 20.48 -17.36 -38.39
N ALA A 421 19.84 -16.36 -39.00
CA ALA A 421 18.39 -16.29 -39.15
C ALA A 421 17.85 -17.53 -39.87
N ARG A 422 18.50 -17.98 -40.95
CA ARG A 422 18.08 -19.21 -41.65
C ARG A 422 18.26 -20.45 -40.79
N ALA A 423 19.40 -20.58 -40.10
CA ALA A 423 19.66 -21.72 -39.21
C ALA A 423 18.64 -21.77 -38.06
N LEU A 424 18.33 -20.61 -37.48
CA LEU A 424 17.30 -20.46 -36.44
C LEU A 424 15.92 -20.83 -36.97
N ALA A 425 15.52 -20.32 -38.14
CA ALA A 425 14.23 -20.65 -38.76
C ALA A 425 14.08 -22.15 -39.00
N GLN A 426 15.12 -22.80 -39.53
CA GLN A 426 15.14 -24.26 -39.75
C GLN A 426 15.08 -25.06 -38.46
N THR A 427 15.72 -24.56 -37.40
CA THR A 427 15.67 -25.16 -36.06
C THR A 427 14.27 -25.06 -35.47
N LEU A 428 13.63 -23.88 -35.56
CA LEU A 428 12.29 -23.62 -35.01
C LEU A 428 11.19 -24.45 -35.67
N ILE A 429 11.26 -24.65 -36.99
CA ILE A 429 10.29 -25.53 -37.68
C ILE A 429 10.56 -27.03 -37.43
N GLY A 430 11.79 -27.38 -37.02
CA GLY A 430 12.18 -28.72 -36.59
C GLY A 430 11.67 -29.84 -37.51
N SER A 431 10.89 -30.76 -36.95
CA SER A 431 10.32 -31.91 -37.67
C SER A 431 9.16 -31.58 -38.61
N GLN A 432 8.66 -30.34 -38.63
CA GLN A 432 7.61 -29.92 -39.57
C GLN A 432 8.15 -29.66 -40.98
N LYS A 433 9.48 -29.60 -41.15
CA LYS A 433 10.13 -29.49 -42.44
C LYS A 433 9.92 -30.78 -43.26
N PRO A 434 9.25 -30.75 -44.42
CA PRO A 434 9.08 -31.93 -45.26
C PRO A 434 10.42 -32.48 -45.76
N ALA A 435 10.51 -33.79 -45.91
CA ALA A 435 11.70 -34.44 -46.45
C ALA A 435 11.98 -33.96 -47.89
N GLY A 436 13.24 -33.65 -48.20
CA GLY A 436 13.67 -33.18 -49.52
C GLY A 436 13.55 -31.66 -49.75
N VAL A 437 12.79 -30.93 -48.93
CA VAL A 437 12.69 -29.47 -49.04
C VAL A 437 13.96 -28.84 -48.48
N THR A 438 14.65 -28.02 -49.28
CA THR A 438 15.84 -27.30 -48.81
C THR A 438 15.69 -25.81 -49.10
N PHE A 439 15.69 -24.99 -48.04
CA PHE A 439 15.76 -23.54 -48.17
C PHE A 439 17.22 -23.16 -48.37
N VAL A 440 17.65 -23.08 -49.63
CA VAL A 440 19.02 -22.70 -50.02
C VAL A 440 19.03 -21.26 -50.52
N GLY A 441 20.17 -20.57 -50.36
CA GLY A 441 20.38 -19.23 -50.91
C GLY A 441 19.98 -18.06 -49.99
N THR A 442 20.04 -16.87 -50.57
CA THR A 442 19.59 -15.59 -50.01
C THR A 442 18.08 -15.59 -49.85
N HIS A 443 17.57 -14.89 -48.83
CA HIS A 443 16.14 -14.69 -48.65
C HIS A 443 15.54 -14.00 -49.89
N VAL A 444 14.31 -14.38 -50.25
CA VAL A 444 13.56 -13.75 -51.36
C VAL A 444 13.03 -12.38 -50.94
N ALA A 445 12.77 -12.20 -49.64
CA ALA A 445 12.43 -10.91 -49.07
C ALA A 445 13.03 -10.75 -47.66
N LYS A 446 13.52 -9.55 -47.35
CA LYS A 446 13.85 -9.13 -46.00
C LYS A 446 13.23 -7.78 -45.74
N THR A 447 12.42 -7.69 -44.69
CA THR A 447 11.85 -6.42 -44.24
C THR A 447 12.33 -6.15 -42.83
N SER A 448 12.67 -4.90 -42.53
CA SER A 448 13.06 -4.47 -41.19
C SER A 448 12.27 -3.24 -40.82
N ALA A 449 11.65 -3.28 -39.65
CA ALA A 449 10.92 -2.17 -39.06
C ALA A 449 11.55 -1.82 -37.72
N LEU A 450 11.80 -0.52 -37.52
CA LEU A 450 12.30 0.00 -36.26
C LEU A 450 11.20 0.74 -35.53
N ASN A 451 11.09 0.51 -34.24
CA ASN A 451 10.27 1.32 -33.34
C ASN A 451 11.19 2.14 -32.45
N GLU A 452 11.53 3.35 -32.90
CA GLU A 452 12.42 4.27 -32.17
C GLU A 452 11.86 4.70 -30.80
N THR A 453 10.53 4.62 -30.62
CA THR A 453 9.89 4.98 -29.35
C THR A 453 10.17 3.92 -28.28
N ARG A 454 10.04 2.64 -28.66
CA ARG A 454 10.31 1.51 -27.76
C ARG A 454 11.79 1.09 -27.76
N GLY A 455 12.56 1.45 -28.78
CA GLY A 455 13.91 0.95 -28.98
C GLY A 455 13.91 -0.52 -29.40
N SER A 456 12.94 -0.92 -30.23
CA SER A 456 12.83 -2.29 -30.73
C SER A 456 13.00 -2.36 -32.25
N SER A 457 13.42 -3.54 -32.72
CA SER A 457 13.56 -3.89 -34.14
C SER A 457 12.77 -5.16 -34.42
N ARG A 458 11.99 -5.16 -35.49
CA ARG A 458 11.39 -6.37 -36.06
C ARG A 458 12.02 -6.61 -37.43
N THR A 459 12.63 -7.78 -37.62
CA THR A 459 13.14 -8.19 -38.92
C THR A 459 12.45 -9.48 -39.35
N SER A 460 11.98 -9.49 -40.60
CA SER A 460 11.31 -10.63 -41.21
C SER A 460 12.11 -11.09 -42.42
N TRP A 461 12.39 -12.39 -42.49
CA TRP A 461 13.03 -13.05 -43.62
C TRP A 461 12.06 -14.04 -44.25
N THR A 462 12.01 -14.06 -45.58
CA THR A 462 11.22 -15.00 -46.35
C THR A 462 12.12 -15.81 -47.26
N TRP A 463 12.06 -17.14 -47.16
CA TRP A 463 12.72 -18.07 -48.07
C TRP A 463 11.68 -18.90 -48.82
N THR A 464 11.98 -19.22 -50.07
CA THR A 464 11.25 -20.23 -50.84
C THR A 464 12.15 -21.43 -51.07
N ASP A 465 11.56 -22.60 -51.27
CA ASP A 465 12.30 -23.82 -51.65
C ASP A 465 12.64 -23.87 -53.15
N LYS A 466 12.12 -22.92 -53.94
CA LYS A 466 12.52 -22.69 -55.34
C LYS A 466 13.57 -21.58 -55.43
N ASP A 467 14.57 -21.80 -56.28
CA ASP A 467 15.59 -20.81 -56.62
C ASP A 467 15.07 -19.76 -57.62
N GLU A 468 15.88 -18.74 -57.89
CA GLU A 468 15.58 -17.63 -58.81
C GLU A 468 15.28 -18.09 -60.25
N ASN A 469 15.60 -19.35 -60.56
CA ASN A 469 15.47 -19.97 -61.88
C ASN A 469 14.25 -20.90 -61.97
N ASN A 470 13.38 -20.93 -60.94
CA ASN A 470 12.17 -21.75 -60.88
C ASN A 470 12.47 -23.23 -61.21
N VAL A 471 13.57 -23.75 -60.65
CA VAL A 471 14.03 -25.13 -60.82
C VAL A 471 13.42 -26.01 -59.73
N ASP A 472 12.59 -26.98 -60.13
CA ASP A 472 12.04 -28.03 -59.29
C ASP A 472 12.84 -29.33 -59.53
N ILE A 473 13.56 -29.80 -58.51
CA ILE A 473 14.17 -31.14 -58.50
C ILE A 473 13.40 -32.03 -57.52
N THR A 474 12.75 -33.07 -58.03
CA THR A 474 12.03 -34.09 -57.25
C THR A 474 12.82 -35.40 -57.26
N VAL A 475 13.10 -35.96 -56.09
CA VAL A 475 13.74 -37.27 -55.94
C VAL A 475 12.76 -38.23 -55.29
N ASP A 476 12.30 -39.22 -56.05
CA ASP A 476 11.41 -40.28 -55.59
C ASP A 476 12.19 -41.58 -55.41
N ILE A 477 12.27 -42.08 -54.18
CA ILE A 477 12.91 -43.37 -53.86
C ILE A 477 11.84 -44.42 -53.59
N ALA A 478 11.73 -45.40 -54.49
CA ALA A 478 10.91 -46.58 -54.29
C ALA A 478 11.75 -47.69 -53.64
N TYR A 479 11.49 -47.95 -52.36
CA TYR A 479 12.17 -49.01 -51.61
C TYR A 479 11.75 -50.42 -52.07
N PRO A 480 12.66 -51.42 -52.00
CA PRO A 480 12.37 -52.81 -52.31
C PRO A 480 11.11 -53.32 -51.60
N GLN A 481 10.14 -53.79 -52.36
CA GLN A 481 8.94 -54.42 -51.82
C GLN A 481 9.14 -55.94 -51.79
N ILE A 482 8.90 -56.57 -50.64
CA ILE A 482 8.98 -58.02 -50.50
C ILE A 482 7.91 -58.65 -51.39
N MET A 483 8.32 -59.49 -52.32
CA MET A 483 7.41 -60.22 -53.18
C MET A 483 6.88 -61.44 -52.43
N ALA A 484 5.56 -61.63 -52.50
CA ALA A 484 4.90 -62.81 -51.96
C ALA A 484 4.05 -63.47 -53.05
N ALA A 485 4.15 -64.79 -53.16
CA ALA A 485 3.27 -65.57 -54.01
C ALA A 485 1.92 -65.73 -53.30
N LYS A 486 0.84 -65.44 -54.03
CA LYS A 486 -0.54 -65.65 -53.58
C LYS A 486 -1.01 -66.99 -54.15
N LEU A 487 -1.00 -68.04 -53.33
CA LEU A 487 -1.43 -69.38 -53.72
C LEU A 487 -2.92 -69.57 -53.42
N PHE A 488 -3.73 -69.69 -54.48
CA PHE A 488 -5.14 -70.03 -54.35
C PHE A 488 -5.30 -71.54 -54.21
N ILE A 489 -5.82 -71.99 -53.07
CA ILE A 489 -6.15 -73.40 -52.85
C ILE A 489 -7.68 -73.55 -52.99
N PRO A 490 -8.16 -74.24 -54.04
CA PRO A 490 -9.59 -74.48 -54.22
C PRO A 490 -10.23 -75.12 -52.97
N GLY A 491 -11.36 -74.56 -52.52
CA GLY A 491 -12.10 -75.03 -51.34
C GLY A 491 -11.66 -74.44 -49.99
N ARG A 492 -10.59 -73.64 -49.94
CA ARG A 492 -10.15 -72.98 -48.70
C ARG A 492 -10.93 -71.70 -48.43
N ILE A 493 -11.74 -71.69 -47.38
CA ILE A 493 -12.63 -70.57 -47.01
C ILE A 493 -11.83 -69.37 -46.46
N ALA A 494 -10.66 -69.61 -45.86
CA ALA A 494 -9.79 -68.58 -45.27
C ALA A 494 -8.99 -67.75 -46.30
N GLY A 495 -9.28 -67.89 -47.60
CA GLY A 495 -8.57 -67.19 -48.67
C GLY A 495 -7.22 -67.81 -49.05
N PRO A 496 -6.49 -67.16 -49.98
CA PRO A 496 -5.22 -67.67 -50.50
C PRO A 496 -4.11 -67.63 -49.45
N ILE A 497 -3.14 -68.54 -49.57
CA ILE A 497 -1.92 -68.51 -48.76
C ILE A 497 -1.01 -67.43 -49.35
N ILE A 498 -0.54 -66.50 -48.52
CA ILE A 498 0.50 -65.55 -48.87
C ILE A 498 1.83 -66.15 -48.41
N GLN A 499 2.67 -66.58 -49.35
CA GLN A 499 3.99 -67.14 -49.07
C GLN A 499 5.07 -66.17 -49.54
N ARG A 500 5.95 -65.74 -48.63
CA ARG A 500 7.14 -64.97 -49.01
C ARG A 500 8.03 -65.85 -49.89
N ILE A 501 8.41 -65.34 -51.06
CA ILE A 501 9.26 -66.07 -52.03
C ILE A 501 10.74 -65.70 -51.93
N ASN A 502 11.13 -65.01 -50.85
CA ASN A 502 12.50 -64.52 -50.60
C ASN A 502 13.07 -63.69 -51.76
N THR A 503 12.22 -62.97 -52.49
CA THR A 503 12.63 -61.98 -53.48
C THR A 503 12.00 -60.64 -53.14
N ALA A 504 12.63 -59.55 -53.55
CA ALA A 504 12.10 -58.19 -53.46
C ALA A 504 12.20 -57.50 -54.82
N THR A 505 11.37 -56.49 -55.07
CA THR A 505 11.60 -55.59 -56.22
C THR A 505 12.92 -54.85 -56.00
N ALA A 506 13.60 -54.46 -57.09
CA ALA A 506 14.79 -53.64 -56.96
C ALA A 506 14.41 -52.24 -56.40
N GLN A 507 15.36 -51.60 -55.73
CA GLN A 507 15.18 -50.20 -55.33
C GLN A 507 15.28 -49.33 -56.58
N GLN A 508 14.32 -48.43 -56.76
CA GLN A 508 14.36 -47.45 -57.85
C GLN A 508 14.51 -46.04 -57.27
N VAL A 509 15.39 -45.25 -57.87
CA VAL A 509 15.54 -43.82 -57.61
C VAL A 509 15.16 -43.08 -58.88
N SER A 510 14.08 -42.32 -58.82
CA SER A 510 13.61 -41.47 -59.92
C SER A 510 13.91 -40.02 -59.57
N VAL A 511 14.82 -39.40 -60.31
CA VAL A 511 15.11 -37.97 -60.20
C VAL A 511 14.41 -37.25 -61.35
N SER A 512 13.58 -36.27 -61.03
CA SER A 512 12.92 -35.40 -62.01
C SER A 512 13.39 -33.98 -61.81
N TYR A 513 13.93 -33.38 -62.86
CA TYR A 513 14.29 -31.97 -62.95
C TYR A 513 13.26 -31.26 -63.81
N ARG A 514 12.72 -30.14 -63.36
CA ARG A 514 11.91 -29.22 -64.14
C ARG A 514 12.46 -27.81 -63.93
N SER A 515 12.56 -27.04 -65.00
CA SER A 515 12.93 -25.63 -64.89
C SER A 515 12.10 -24.80 -65.85
N GLU A 516 11.63 -23.65 -65.40
CA GLU A 516 10.90 -22.69 -66.21
C GLU A 516 11.72 -21.40 -66.37
N GLY A 517 11.77 -20.84 -67.57
CA GLY A 517 12.35 -19.50 -67.77
C GLY A 517 13.75 -19.46 -68.37
N HIS A 518 14.30 -20.60 -68.80
CA HIS A 518 15.40 -20.57 -69.76
C HIS A 518 14.87 -19.93 -71.06
N GLY A 519 15.58 -18.96 -71.65
CA GLY A 519 15.16 -18.33 -72.91
C GLY A 519 15.06 -19.32 -74.09
N SER A 520 15.28 -18.87 -75.32
CA SER A 520 15.27 -19.77 -76.49
C SER A 520 16.38 -20.85 -76.49
N THR A 521 17.34 -20.76 -75.56
CA THR A 521 18.45 -21.69 -75.38
C THR A 521 18.10 -22.80 -74.40
N LYS A 522 18.20 -24.04 -74.86
CA LYS A 522 18.09 -25.27 -74.04
C LYS A 522 19.17 -25.26 -72.93
N PRO A 523 18.84 -25.65 -71.69
CA PRO A 523 19.83 -25.91 -70.64
C PRO A 523 20.90 -26.90 -71.10
N ASP A 524 22.12 -26.74 -70.59
CA ASP A 524 23.20 -27.70 -70.84
C ASP A 524 22.83 -29.06 -70.25
N THR A 525 22.64 -30.04 -71.11
CA THR A 525 22.14 -31.36 -70.74
C THR A 525 23.09 -32.13 -69.86
N ASP A 526 24.40 -31.88 -69.99
CA ASP A 526 25.40 -32.61 -69.21
C ASP A 526 25.41 -32.04 -67.78
N THR A 527 25.45 -30.72 -67.62
CA THR A 527 25.31 -30.07 -66.31
C THR A 527 24.01 -30.45 -65.58
N VAL A 528 22.87 -30.57 -66.29
CA VAL A 528 21.60 -31.00 -65.69
C VAL A 528 21.62 -32.49 -65.32
N ALA A 529 22.21 -33.35 -66.16
CA ALA A 529 22.39 -34.77 -65.85
C ALA A 529 23.23 -34.97 -64.57
N ASP A 530 24.33 -34.22 -64.44
CA ASP A 530 25.25 -34.29 -63.32
C ASP A 530 24.56 -33.83 -62.03
N THR A 531 23.81 -32.73 -62.10
CA THR A 531 23.03 -32.22 -60.98
C THR A 531 21.95 -33.22 -60.54
N MET A 532 21.32 -33.92 -61.48
CA MET A 532 20.32 -34.96 -61.17
C MET A 532 20.97 -36.21 -60.55
N ASP A 533 22.12 -36.64 -61.04
CA ASP A 533 22.85 -37.80 -60.50
C ASP A 533 23.35 -37.49 -59.08
N ASP A 534 23.90 -36.29 -58.82
CA ASP A 534 24.31 -35.84 -57.50
C ASP A 534 23.12 -35.74 -56.52
N ALA A 535 21.99 -35.19 -56.96
CA ALA A 535 20.78 -35.08 -56.14
C ALA A 535 20.16 -36.45 -55.80
N GLY A 536 20.26 -37.43 -56.70
CA GLY A 536 19.85 -38.81 -56.47
C GLY A 536 20.83 -39.64 -55.63
N GLY A 537 21.99 -39.07 -55.28
CA GLY A 537 23.08 -39.81 -54.62
C GLY A 537 23.67 -40.92 -55.50
N VAL A 538 23.60 -40.76 -56.82
CA VAL A 538 24.15 -41.70 -57.82
C VAL A 538 25.61 -41.30 -58.07
N PRO A 539 26.61 -42.06 -57.58
CA PRO A 539 28.01 -41.67 -57.73
C PRO A 539 28.42 -41.58 -59.20
N TYR A 540 29.04 -40.45 -59.57
CA TYR A 540 29.44 -40.14 -60.93
C TYR A 540 30.62 -41.02 -61.39
N GLY A 541 30.38 -41.88 -62.39
CA GLY A 541 31.40 -42.58 -63.15
C GLY A 541 31.73 -44.03 -62.71
N PRO A 542 32.41 -44.81 -63.58
CA PRO A 542 32.75 -46.22 -63.34
C PRO A 542 33.86 -46.45 -62.29
N MET A 543 34.02 -45.55 -61.32
CA MET A 543 34.89 -45.81 -60.18
C MET A 543 34.16 -46.73 -59.21
N ILE A 544 34.43 -48.03 -59.37
CA ILE A 544 34.24 -49.06 -58.35
C ILE A 544 35.04 -48.62 -57.12
N SER A 545 34.43 -47.80 -56.25
CA SER A 545 34.91 -47.65 -54.89
C SER A 545 34.59 -48.95 -54.16
N PRO A 546 35.56 -49.66 -53.58
CA PRO A 546 35.33 -50.95 -52.92
C PRO A 546 34.46 -50.87 -51.65
N TRP A 547 33.97 -49.68 -51.28
CA TRP A 547 33.25 -49.43 -50.02
C TRP A 547 31.73 -49.31 -50.15
N TYR A 548 31.15 -49.26 -51.36
CA TYR A 548 29.69 -49.26 -51.57
C TYR A 548 29.29 -50.31 -52.63
N PRO A 549 28.74 -51.47 -52.24
CA PRO A 549 28.48 -52.60 -53.14
C PRO A 549 27.12 -52.50 -53.86
N GLY A 550 26.81 -51.36 -54.50
CA GLY A 550 25.61 -51.17 -55.31
C GLY A 550 25.94 -50.57 -56.68
N SER A 551 25.52 -51.23 -57.77
CA SER A 551 25.58 -50.63 -59.12
C SER A 551 24.27 -49.94 -59.45
N TYR A 552 24.33 -48.66 -59.80
CA TYR A 552 23.20 -47.89 -60.30
C TYR A 552 23.11 -48.07 -61.81
N ILE A 553 22.00 -48.64 -62.28
CA ILE A 553 21.73 -48.85 -63.71
C ILE A 553 20.69 -47.81 -64.13
N LEU A 554 21.04 -46.91 -65.05
CA LEU A 554 20.09 -45.97 -65.65
C LEU A 554 19.10 -46.77 -66.52
N GLU A 555 17.85 -46.86 -66.07
CA GLU A 555 16.79 -47.61 -66.77
C GLU A 555 16.08 -46.76 -67.83
N SER A 556 15.87 -45.48 -67.51
CA SER A 556 15.25 -44.54 -68.44
C SER A 556 15.75 -43.13 -68.20
N ASP A 557 15.90 -42.38 -69.28
CA ASP A 557 16.20 -40.95 -69.27
C ASP A 557 15.26 -40.29 -70.29
N HIS A 558 14.31 -39.51 -69.78
CA HIS A 558 13.29 -38.87 -70.60
C HIS A 558 13.40 -37.35 -70.47
N GLU A 559 13.80 -36.72 -71.56
CA GLU A 559 14.01 -35.29 -71.65
C GLU A 559 12.95 -34.62 -72.54
N VAL A 560 12.41 -33.49 -72.08
CA VAL A 560 11.48 -32.63 -72.81
C VAL A 560 11.97 -31.20 -72.75
N TRP A 561 12.20 -30.58 -73.91
CA TRP A 561 12.48 -29.16 -74.03
C TRP A 561 11.47 -28.48 -74.94
N ASN A 562 10.80 -27.45 -74.44
CA ASN A 562 9.94 -26.58 -75.24
C ASN A 562 10.63 -25.22 -75.44
N PRO A 563 11.24 -24.96 -76.61
CA PRO A 563 11.96 -23.72 -76.88
C PRO A 563 11.05 -22.48 -76.96
N THR A 564 9.74 -22.66 -77.16
CA THR A 564 8.78 -21.55 -77.24
C THR A 564 8.37 -21.06 -75.87
N THR A 565 8.24 -21.96 -74.89
CA THR A 565 7.83 -21.61 -73.53
C THR A 565 9.01 -21.52 -72.56
N GLY A 566 10.22 -21.86 -73.00
CA GLY A 566 11.40 -21.88 -72.12
C GLY A 566 11.33 -22.96 -71.03
N LYS A 567 10.50 -23.99 -71.24
CA LYS A 567 10.24 -25.03 -70.23
C LYS A 567 11.07 -26.26 -70.54
N TYR A 568 11.86 -26.68 -69.57
CA TYR A 568 12.68 -27.87 -69.62
C TYR A 568 12.25 -28.85 -68.55
N SER A 569 12.14 -30.13 -68.88
CA SER A 569 12.05 -31.18 -67.88
C SER A 569 12.86 -32.40 -68.30
N ARG A 570 13.51 -33.06 -67.33
CA ARG A 570 14.20 -34.32 -67.54
C ARG A 570 13.88 -35.25 -66.37
N THR A 571 13.58 -36.50 -66.64
CA THR A 571 13.36 -37.52 -65.62
C THR A 571 14.29 -38.69 -65.87
N ARG A 572 15.13 -39.00 -64.88
CA ARG A 572 16.06 -40.14 -64.91
C ARG A 572 15.64 -41.14 -63.84
N VAL A 573 15.51 -42.40 -64.24
CA VAL A 573 15.17 -43.51 -63.34
C VAL A 573 16.37 -44.44 -63.29
N HIS A 574 16.87 -44.66 -62.08
CA HIS A 574 17.98 -45.54 -61.80
C HIS A 574 17.49 -46.72 -60.96
N THR A 575 17.87 -47.93 -61.34
CA THR A 575 17.71 -49.10 -60.49
C THR A 575 19.00 -49.38 -59.74
N VAL A 576 18.89 -49.49 -58.42
CA VAL A 576 20.01 -49.90 -57.57
C VAL A 576 20.01 -51.42 -57.53
N THR A 577 21.08 -52.01 -58.07
CA THR A 577 21.34 -53.43 -57.93
C THR A 577 22.29 -53.64 -56.76
N GLU A 578 21.78 -54.27 -55.69
CA GLU A 578 22.65 -54.74 -54.60
C GLU A 578 23.54 -55.85 -55.16
N SER A 579 24.87 -55.66 -55.12
CA SER A 579 25.79 -56.70 -55.56
C SER A 579 25.86 -57.78 -54.48
N GLY A 580 25.22 -58.93 -54.77
CA GLY A 580 25.44 -60.24 -54.15
C GLY A 580 25.43 -60.32 -52.61
N ALA A 581 24.29 -60.78 -52.06
CA ALA A 581 24.29 -61.59 -50.84
C ALA A 581 24.40 -63.08 -51.21
#